data_AF-A0A310SKJ3-F1
#
_entry.id   AF-A0A310SKJ3-F1
#
_cell.length_a   1.000
_cell.length_b   1.000
_cell.length_c   1.000
_cell.angle_alpha   90.00
_cell.angle_beta   90.00
_cell.angle_gamma   90.00
#
_symmetry.space_group_name_H-M   'P 1'
#
loop_
_entity.id
_entity.type
_entity.pdbx_description
1 polymer ?
#
loop_
_entity_poly.entity_id
_entity_poly.type
_entity_poly.pdbx_seq_one_letter_code
_entity_poly.pdbx_strand_id
1 'polypeptide(L)'
;MSSESENELEYKLLTKDKVEDALAIQAETMKLENLAIGLGMFEEDGAPEEMNLLFREIIKDGTTLVAVDKKTDELVFPNFGIVNLSLRFSSNICVCLKAKPRAGEKDELEVFIEENLRYRTCRELVKFLDDVSVSWLLAELLNLDRVSASIYSLIALSASEASVPGFEALYIQNSVDIFESYDTKGAMELFYLGTNPRYQGRGIGRQMVQNCIEFGRGLLNGTMKRTSIDGSVLDQHVLPEVIFGLFASNYSQKIADQLNFKCLREIRYDDYTFAGRKMSERIGSVHKTARLQALKL
;
A
#
# COMPACT_ATOMS: atom_id res chain seq x y z
N MET A 1 -22.99 -20.49 -29.35
CA MET A 1 -23.49 -19.10 -29.39
C MET A 1 -22.72 -18.33 -28.33
N SER A 2 -21.76 -17.53 -28.76
CA SER A 2 -20.92 -16.65 -27.95
C SER A 2 -21.77 -15.55 -27.32
N SER A 3 -21.92 -15.54 -26.00
CA SER A 3 -22.46 -14.39 -25.31
C SER A 3 -21.29 -13.50 -24.88
N GLU A 4 -21.06 -12.46 -25.66
CA GLU A 4 -20.31 -11.27 -25.28
C GLU A 4 -20.88 -10.71 -23.97
N SER A 5 -20.33 -11.12 -22.82
CA SER A 5 -20.32 -10.28 -21.62
C SER A 5 -19.10 -9.36 -21.72
N GLU A 6 -19.10 -8.47 -22.70
CA GLU A 6 -18.04 -7.48 -22.83
C GLU A 6 -17.96 -6.65 -21.54
N ASN A 7 -16.73 -6.61 -21.00
CA ASN A 7 -16.36 -6.06 -19.69
C ASN A 7 -17.14 -4.78 -19.34
N GLU A 8 -18.08 -4.85 -18.39
CA GLU A 8 -18.90 -3.71 -17.93
C GLU A 8 -18.07 -2.62 -17.24
N LEU A 9 -16.80 -2.91 -16.93
CA LEU A 9 -15.89 -2.01 -16.24
C LEU A 9 -14.80 -1.49 -17.18
N GLU A 10 -14.47 -0.22 -16.99
CA GLU A 10 -13.30 0.45 -17.55
C GLU A 10 -12.30 0.71 -16.42
N TYR A 11 -11.03 0.46 -16.70
CA TYR A 11 -9.91 0.72 -15.78
C TYR A 11 -9.18 1.96 -16.29
N LYS A 12 -9.13 3.00 -15.47
CA LYS A 12 -8.49 4.28 -15.84
C LYS A 12 -7.73 4.87 -14.67
N LEU A 13 -6.81 5.79 -14.96
CA LEU A 13 -6.17 6.60 -13.93
C LEU A 13 -7.22 7.45 -13.22
N LEU A 14 -7.04 7.61 -11.91
CA LEU A 14 -7.83 8.53 -11.13
C LEU A 14 -7.66 9.95 -11.68
N THR A 15 -8.75 10.70 -11.72
CA THR A 15 -8.76 12.11 -12.10
C THR A 15 -9.22 12.97 -10.93
N LYS A 16 -8.86 14.25 -10.94
CA LYS A 16 -9.15 15.20 -9.86
C LYS A 16 -10.64 15.25 -9.49
N ASP A 17 -11.53 15.16 -10.47
CA ASP A 17 -12.99 15.18 -10.27
C ASP A 17 -13.54 13.92 -9.60
N LYS A 18 -12.77 12.83 -9.53
CA LYS A 18 -13.16 11.53 -8.94
C LYS A 18 -12.49 11.21 -7.61
N VAL A 19 -11.68 12.13 -7.08
CA VAL A 19 -10.92 11.93 -5.83
C VAL A 19 -11.83 11.63 -4.65
N GLU A 20 -12.87 12.44 -4.44
CA GLU A 20 -13.77 12.28 -3.30
C GLU A 20 -14.54 10.95 -3.36
N ASP A 21 -14.96 10.54 -4.55
CA ASP A 21 -15.63 9.25 -4.73
C ASP A 21 -14.68 8.08 -4.39
N ALA A 22 -13.44 8.14 -4.91
CA ALA A 22 -12.41 7.14 -4.65
C ALA A 22 -12.10 7.01 -3.14
N LEU A 23 -12.02 8.13 -2.43
CA LEU A 23 -11.81 8.16 -0.98
C LEU A 23 -13.02 7.64 -0.20
N ALA A 24 -14.24 7.92 -0.65
CA ALA A 24 -15.45 7.39 -0.02
C ALA A 24 -15.49 5.84 -0.07
N ILE A 25 -15.11 5.25 -1.20
CA ILE A 25 -15.00 3.79 -1.34
C ILE A 25 -13.87 3.26 -0.48
N GLN A 26 -12.71 3.91 -0.53
CA GLN A 26 -11.56 3.54 0.29
C GLN A 26 -11.95 3.49 1.77
N ALA A 27 -12.65 4.49 2.28
CA ALA A 27 -13.14 4.54 3.65
C ALA A 27 -14.16 3.42 3.97
N GLU A 28 -15.01 3.04 3.02
CA GLU A 28 -15.93 1.90 3.17
C GLU A 28 -15.16 0.58 3.21
N THR A 29 -14.23 0.37 2.26
CA THR A 29 -13.50 -0.90 2.11
C THR A 29 -12.38 -1.06 3.12
N MET A 30 -11.88 0.02 3.73
CA MET A 30 -10.87 -0.01 4.81
C MET A 30 -11.38 -0.77 6.03
N LYS A 31 -12.69 -0.79 6.27
CA LYS A 31 -13.33 -1.57 7.34
C LYS A 31 -13.17 -3.08 7.19
N LEU A 32 -12.70 -3.54 6.03
CA LEU A 32 -12.41 -4.94 5.71
C LEU A 32 -10.90 -5.22 5.59
N GLU A 33 -10.06 -4.20 5.79
CA GLU A 33 -8.61 -4.30 5.62
C GLU A 33 -7.98 -4.89 6.90
N ASN A 34 -7.15 -5.93 6.74
CA ASN A 34 -6.69 -6.74 7.86
C ASN A 34 -5.66 -6.03 8.73
N LEU A 35 -4.83 -5.13 8.19
CA LEU A 35 -3.88 -4.36 8.99
C LEU A 35 -4.62 -3.32 9.83
N ALA A 36 -5.56 -2.58 9.25
CA ALA A 36 -6.42 -1.62 9.94
C ALA A 36 -7.23 -2.29 11.06
N ILE A 37 -7.83 -3.45 10.79
CA ILE A 37 -8.51 -4.26 11.82
C ILE A 37 -7.51 -4.77 12.86
N GLY A 38 -6.41 -5.38 12.43
CA GLY A 38 -5.40 -6.03 13.30
C GLY A 38 -4.72 -5.08 14.27
N LEU A 39 -4.52 -3.84 13.85
CA LEU A 39 -3.91 -2.77 14.65
C LEU A 39 -4.94 -1.98 15.45
N GLY A 40 -6.24 -2.31 15.35
CA GLY A 40 -7.28 -1.67 16.13
C GLY A 40 -7.59 -0.24 15.70
N MET A 41 -7.41 0.11 14.42
CA MET A 41 -7.69 1.46 13.91
C MET A 41 -9.12 1.91 14.21
N PHE A 42 -10.09 0.99 14.15
CA PHE A 42 -11.49 1.28 14.44
C PHE A 42 -11.83 1.26 15.94
N GLU A 43 -10.84 1.05 16.82
CA GLU A 43 -10.97 1.18 18.29
C GLU A 43 -10.58 2.60 18.77
N GLU A 44 -10.05 3.44 17.88
CA GLU A 44 -9.61 4.82 18.16
C GLU A 44 -10.45 5.81 17.33
N ASP A 45 -11.30 6.61 18.00
CA ASP A 45 -12.18 7.57 17.33
C ASP A 45 -11.37 8.60 16.53
N GLY A 46 -11.70 8.76 15.24
CA GLY A 46 -11.03 9.71 14.35
C GLY A 46 -9.82 9.17 13.58
N ALA A 47 -9.29 8.00 13.96
CA ALA A 47 -8.16 7.38 13.26
C ALA A 47 -8.48 6.99 11.81
N PRO A 48 -9.64 6.37 11.49
CA PRO A 48 -10.01 6.08 10.10
C PRO A 48 -10.11 7.34 9.23
N GLU A 49 -10.60 8.45 9.78
CA GLU A 49 -10.71 9.73 9.08
C GLU A 49 -9.34 10.37 8.85
N GLU A 50 -8.40 10.27 9.80
CA GLU A 50 -7.03 10.76 9.65
C GLU A 50 -6.27 10.02 8.55
N MET A 51 -6.50 8.72 8.39
CA MET A 51 -5.89 7.94 7.29
C MET A 51 -6.21 8.51 5.90
N ASN A 52 -7.33 9.22 5.73
CA ASN A 52 -7.64 9.88 4.45
C ASN A 52 -6.60 10.94 4.07
N LEU A 53 -5.92 11.55 5.05
CA LEU A 53 -4.82 12.49 4.78
C LEU A 53 -3.69 11.80 4.03
N LEU A 54 -3.32 10.59 4.46
CA LEU A 54 -2.29 9.79 3.80
C LEU A 54 -2.71 9.37 2.38
N PHE A 55 -3.95 8.90 2.21
CA PHE A 55 -4.45 8.57 0.88
C PHE A 55 -4.49 9.77 -0.06
N ARG A 56 -4.89 10.95 0.45
CA ARG A 56 -4.86 12.20 -0.32
C ARG A 56 -3.44 12.59 -0.73
N GLU A 57 -2.44 12.30 0.10
CA GLU A 57 -1.05 12.54 -0.26
C GLU A 57 -0.60 11.58 -1.37
N ILE A 58 -0.86 10.28 -1.21
CA ILE A 58 -0.44 9.24 -2.16
C ILE A 58 -1.02 9.47 -3.55
N ILE A 59 -2.32 9.79 -3.66
CA ILE A 59 -2.97 9.95 -4.96
C ILE A 59 -2.40 11.12 -5.79
N LYS A 60 -1.73 12.10 -5.17
CA LYS A 60 -1.18 13.27 -5.88
C LYS A 60 -0.23 12.88 -6.99
N ASP A 61 0.47 11.75 -6.81
CA ASP A 61 1.47 11.25 -7.74
C ASP A 61 0.92 10.81 -9.12
N GLY A 62 -0.42 10.79 -9.26
CA GLY A 62 -1.10 10.53 -10.53
C GLY A 62 -1.06 9.07 -10.99
N THR A 63 -0.77 8.12 -10.09
CA THR A 63 -0.57 6.71 -10.44
C THR A 63 -1.68 5.78 -9.95
N THR A 64 -2.64 6.30 -9.21
CA THR A 64 -3.79 5.55 -8.70
C THR A 64 -4.72 5.14 -9.85
N LEU A 65 -5.09 3.85 -9.91
CA LEU A 65 -6.06 3.33 -10.88
C LEU A 65 -7.43 3.11 -10.21
N VAL A 66 -8.50 3.31 -10.98
CA VAL A 66 -9.88 3.08 -10.58
C VAL A 66 -10.62 2.23 -11.61
N ALA A 67 -11.58 1.44 -11.13
CA ALA A 67 -12.49 0.67 -11.96
C ALA A 67 -13.88 1.32 -11.93
N VAL A 68 -14.30 1.85 -13.07
CA VAL A 68 -15.59 2.52 -13.25
C VAL A 68 -16.53 1.69 -14.11
N ASP A 69 -17.83 1.83 -13.88
CA ASP A 69 -18.86 1.21 -14.73
C ASP A 69 -19.03 1.99 -16.05
N LYS A 70 -18.80 1.32 -17.19
CA LYS A 70 -18.83 1.91 -18.54
C LYS A 70 -20.17 2.54 -18.91
N LYS A 71 -21.28 2.08 -18.33
CA LYS A 71 -22.62 2.53 -18.73
C LYS A 71 -22.98 3.89 -18.16
N THR A 72 -22.30 4.31 -17.10
CA THR A 72 -22.80 5.43 -16.28
C THR A 72 -21.97 6.69 -16.42
N ASP A 73 -20.64 6.62 -16.41
CA ASP A 73 -19.66 7.74 -16.48
C ASP A 73 -20.01 9.09 -15.77
N GLU A 74 -21.08 9.15 -14.95
CA GLU A 74 -21.67 10.38 -14.41
C GLU A 74 -21.77 10.39 -12.88
N LEU A 75 -21.47 11.56 -12.31
CA LEU A 75 -21.63 11.92 -10.89
C LEU A 75 -23.01 12.51 -10.63
N VAL A 76 -23.88 11.82 -9.89
CA VAL A 76 -25.18 12.38 -9.45
C VAL A 76 -25.33 12.28 -7.94
N PHE A 77 -25.21 13.44 -7.28
CA PHE A 77 -25.70 13.68 -5.91
C PHE A 77 -27.24 13.71 -5.91
N PRO A 78 -27.90 13.24 -4.85
CA PRO A 78 -29.05 14.01 -4.40
C PRO A 78 -29.14 14.16 -2.87
N ASN A 79 -29.50 15.37 -2.47
CA ASN A 79 -30.28 15.63 -1.27
C ASN A 79 -31.36 14.55 -1.09
N PHE A 80 -31.44 14.03 0.15
CA PHE A 80 -32.61 13.39 0.78
C PHE A 80 -33.67 12.76 -0.14
N GLY A 81 -33.69 11.42 -0.18
CA GLY A 81 -34.90 10.64 -0.46
C GLY A 81 -34.81 9.69 -1.66
N ILE A 82 -34.70 8.39 -1.35
CA ILE A 82 -35.18 7.26 -2.16
C ILE A 82 -34.50 7.05 -3.53
N VAL A 83 -33.59 6.05 -3.53
CA VAL A 83 -33.15 5.22 -4.67
C VAL A 83 -32.75 5.98 -5.94
N ASN A 84 -31.58 6.63 -5.90
CA ASN A 84 -30.86 7.00 -7.11
C ASN A 84 -29.49 6.30 -7.11
N LEU A 85 -29.23 5.59 -8.22
CA LEU A 85 -28.09 4.72 -8.44
C LEU A 85 -26.82 5.57 -8.64
N SER A 86 -26.37 6.20 -7.56
CA SER A 86 -25.17 7.03 -7.49
C SER A 86 -23.92 6.20 -7.81
N LEU A 87 -23.05 6.78 -8.64
CA LEU A 87 -21.71 6.32 -9.07
C LEU A 87 -21.23 5.00 -8.47
N ARG A 88 -21.16 3.97 -9.28
CA ARG A 88 -20.64 2.69 -8.84
C ARG A 88 -19.21 2.50 -9.31
N PHE A 89 -18.27 3.12 -8.62
CA PHE A 89 -16.93 2.57 -8.61
C PHE A 89 -16.99 1.17 -8.03
N SER A 90 -16.36 0.25 -8.73
CA SER A 90 -16.36 -1.14 -8.31
C SER A 90 -15.13 -1.46 -7.44
N SER A 91 -14.03 -0.75 -7.65
CA SER A 91 -12.77 -0.90 -6.92
C SER A 91 -11.85 0.30 -7.13
N ASN A 92 -10.95 0.54 -6.19
CA ASN A 92 -9.83 1.45 -6.30
C ASN A 92 -8.53 0.73 -5.89
N ILE A 93 -7.43 1.05 -6.57
CA ILE A 93 -6.09 0.68 -6.15
C ILE A 93 -5.25 1.94 -6.03
N CYS A 94 -4.81 2.25 -4.82
CA CYS A 94 -3.85 3.33 -4.62
C CYS A 94 -2.47 2.76 -4.90
N VAL A 95 -1.82 3.37 -5.88
CA VAL A 95 -0.45 3.07 -6.25
C VAL A 95 0.39 4.27 -5.86
N CYS A 96 1.61 4.02 -5.39
CA CYS A 96 2.59 5.04 -5.09
C CYS A 96 3.87 4.75 -5.87
N LEU A 97 4.38 5.70 -6.65
CA LEU A 97 5.71 5.60 -7.24
C LEU A 97 6.77 6.10 -6.25
N LYS A 98 7.66 5.18 -5.86
CA LYS A 98 8.78 5.45 -4.97
C LYS A 98 10.08 5.52 -5.76
N ALA A 99 10.78 6.65 -5.63
CA ALA A 99 12.17 6.78 -6.06
C ALA A 99 13.08 6.24 -4.97
N LYS A 100 14.27 5.75 -5.34
CA LYS A 100 15.31 5.50 -4.34
C LYS A 100 15.70 6.84 -3.70
N PRO A 101 15.59 7.00 -2.37
CA PRO A 101 16.00 8.23 -1.70
C PRO A 101 17.48 8.53 -1.95
N ARG A 102 17.84 9.81 -2.00
CA ARG A 102 19.25 10.21 -2.00
C ARG A 102 19.77 10.19 -0.57
N ALA A 103 21.04 9.87 -0.38
CA ALA A 103 21.66 9.87 0.95
C ALA A 103 21.49 11.24 1.63
N GLY A 104 20.97 11.27 2.86
CA GLY A 104 20.69 12.49 3.62
C GLY A 104 19.41 13.24 3.25
N GLU A 105 18.61 12.77 2.28
CA GLU A 105 17.30 13.35 1.96
C GLU A 105 16.19 12.47 2.55
N LYS A 106 15.34 13.07 3.40
CA LYS A 106 14.11 12.43 3.88
C LYS A 106 13.08 12.35 2.75
N ASP A 107 12.33 11.26 2.72
CA ASP A 107 11.23 11.06 1.79
C ASP A 107 10.07 12.04 2.11
N GLU A 108 9.46 12.66 1.09
CA GLU A 108 8.40 13.66 1.28
C GLU A 108 7.15 13.05 1.93
N LEU A 109 6.83 11.79 1.63
CA LEU A 109 5.70 11.08 2.25
C LEU A 109 6.02 10.75 3.72
N GLU A 110 7.26 10.43 4.03
CA GLU A 110 7.72 10.24 5.42
C GLU A 110 7.56 11.53 6.24
N VAL A 111 8.04 12.67 5.73
CA VAL A 111 7.88 13.98 6.38
C VAL A 111 6.40 14.29 6.58
N PHE A 112 5.58 14.07 5.55
CA PHE A 112 4.13 14.25 5.64
C PHE A 112 3.53 13.40 6.77
N ILE A 113 3.90 12.13 6.86
CA ILE A 113 3.40 11.21 7.89
C ILE A 113 3.77 11.69 9.30
N GLU A 114 5.03 12.08 9.51
CA GLU A 114 5.52 12.58 10.82
C GLU A 114 4.75 13.83 11.27
N GLU A 115 4.45 14.73 10.34
CA GLU A 115 3.79 16.01 10.59
C GLU A 115 2.26 15.92 10.70
N ASN A 116 1.63 14.97 10.00
CA ASN A 116 0.17 14.96 9.84
C ASN A 116 -0.54 13.82 10.58
N LEU A 117 0.08 12.66 10.78
CA LEU A 117 -0.57 11.55 11.51
C LEU A 117 -0.35 11.71 13.01
N ARG A 118 -1.42 11.74 13.80
CA ARG A 118 -1.41 11.95 15.25
C ARG A 118 -1.96 10.74 16.01
N TYR A 119 -2.89 9.99 15.42
CA TYR A 119 -3.46 8.82 16.07
C TYR A 119 -2.45 7.68 16.13
N ARG A 120 -2.47 6.96 17.26
CA ARG A 120 -1.47 5.93 17.55
C ARG A 120 -1.61 4.77 16.56
N THR A 121 -2.85 4.37 16.28
CA THR A 121 -3.15 3.27 15.35
C THR A 121 -2.73 3.57 13.91
N CYS A 122 -2.87 4.81 13.46
CA CYS A 122 -2.40 5.28 12.14
C CYS A 122 -0.89 5.19 12.02
N ARG A 123 -0.16 5.69 13.03
CA ARG A 123 1.31 5.60 13.08
C ARG A 123 1.80 4.17 13.15
N GLU A 124 1.13 3.31 13.93
CA GLU A 124 1.50 1.90 14.01
C GLU A 124 1.30 1.19 12.68
N LEU A 125 0.27 1.54 11.90
CA LEU A 125 0.06 0.96 10.57
C LEU A 125 1.22 1.31 9.64
N VAL A 126 1.62 2.58 9.58
CA VAL A 126 2.78 2.98 8.77
C VAL A 126 4.04 2.28 9.26
N LYS A 127 4.28 2.29 10.56
CA LYS A 127 5.44 1.61 11.15
C LYS A 127 5.47 0.12 10.81
N PHE A 128 4.32 -0.56 10.86
CA PHE A 128 4.23 -1.95 10.48
C PHE A 128 4.67 -2.15 9.02
N LEU A 129 4.23 -1.29 8.09
CA LEU A 129 4.64 -1.33 6.69
C LEU A 129 6.16 -1.14 6.55
N ASP A 130 6.74 -0.15 7.23
CA ASP A 130 8.18 0.13 7.20
C ASP A 130 9.03 -1.01 7.81
N ASP A 131 8.53 -1.63 8.88
CA ASP A 131 9.17 -2.80 9.51
C ASP A 131 9.19 -4.01 8.56
N VAL A 132 8.24 -4.11 7.62
CA VAL A 132 8.20 -5.18 6.61
C VAL A 132 9.13 -4.88 5.44
N SER A 133 8.94 -3.70 4.84
CA SER A 133 9.67 -3.18 3.67
C SER A 133 10.43 -1.94 4.12
N VAL A 134 11.75 -2.04 4.27
CA VAL A 134 12.53 -0.90 4.77
C VAL A 134 12.33 0.29 3.84
N SER A 135 11.73 1.35 4.36
CA SER A 135 11.93 2.71 3.88
C SER A 135 12.98 3.34 4.79
N TRP A 136 14.26 3.19 4.43
CA TRP A 136 15.53 3.80 4.89
C TRP A 136 15.80 4.25 6.36
N LEU A 137 14.85 4.23 7.28
CA LEU A 137 14.91 4.95 8.56
C LEU A 137 15.96 4.41 9.56
N LEU A 138 16.42 3.17 9.42
CA LEU A 138 17.31 2.54 10.40
C LEU A 138 18.79 2.52 10.03
N ALA A 139 19.14 2.82 8.78
CA ALA A 139 20.56 2.91 8.38
C ALA A 139 21.21 4.21 8.88
N GLU A 140 20.45 5.31 8.89
CA GLU A 140 20.97 6.65 9.16
C GLU A 140 21.05 7.00 10.66
N LEU A 141 20.16 6.43 11.49
CA LEU A 141 20.20 6.60 12.96
C LEU A 141 21.43 5.96 13.63
N LEU A 142 22.16 5.09 12.94
CA LEU A 142 23.36 4.42 13.47
C LEU A 142 24.68 4.95 12.89
N ASN A 143 24.68 5.89 11.95
CA ASN A 143 25.90 6.47 11.35
C ASN A 143 26.88 5.38 10.84
N LEU A 144 26.36 4.32 10.20
CA LEU A 144 27.11 3.13 9.78
C LEU A 144 27.50 3.17 8.30
N ASP A 145 28.13 4.25 7.85
CA ASP A 145 28.52 4.40 6.44
C ASP A 145 29.59 3.41 5.95
N ARG A 146 30.18 2.55 6.81
CA ARG A 146 31.26 1.63 6.41
C ARG A 146 31.40 0.38 7.27
N VAL A 147 30.35 -0.44 7.38
CA VAL A 147 30.42 -1.60 8.25
C VAL A 147 29.98 -2.87 7.51
N SER A 148 30.96 -3.72 7.16
CA SER A 148 30.72 -5.00 6.47
C SER A 148 29.82 -5.92 7.29
N ALA A 149 29.08 -6.81 6.62
CA ALA A 149 28.13 -7.76 7.22
C ALA A 149 28.67 -8.57 8.44
N SER A 150 29.99 -8.71 8.56
CA SER A 150 30.67 -9.35 9.70
C SER A 150 30.61 -8.56 11.02
N ILE A 151 30.44 -7.24 11.00
CA ILE A 151 30.37 -6.41 12.21
C ILE A 151 28.93 -6.29 12.73
N TYR A 152 27.91 -6.48 11.87
CA TYR A 152 26.51 -6.64 12.31
C TYR A 152 26.36 -7.78 13.33
N SER A 153 27.11 -8.88 13.14
CA SER A 153 27.16 -10.00 14.08
C SER A 153 27.78 -9.60 15.44
N LEU A 154 28.78 -8.71 15.43
CA LEU A 154 29.45 -8.22 16.65
C LEU A 154 28.62 -7.19 17.42
N ILE A 155 27.92 -6.28 16.72
CA ILE A 155 27.04 -5.29 17.37
C ILE A 155 25.84 -6.01 18.01
N ALA A 156 25.25 -6.99 17.33
CA ALA A 156 24.20 -7.84 17.88
C ALA A 156 24.66 -8.65 19.11
N LEU A 157 25.93 -9.08 19.16
CA LEU A 157 26.53 -9.70 20.35
C LEU A 157 26.72 -8.69 21.50
N SER A 158 27.21 -7.48 21.22
CA SER A 158 27.46 -6.45 22.26
C SER A 158 26.17 -5.84 22.83
N ALA A 159 25.11 -5.74 22.02
CA ALA A 159 23.79 -5.29 22.47
C ALA A 159 23.06 -6.32 23.36
N SER A 160 23.51 -7.58 23.38
CA SER A 160 23.01 -8.60 24.31
C SER A 160 23.53 -8.44 25.74
N GLU A 161 24.59 -7.65 25.94
CA GLU A 161 25.23 -7.44 27.25
C GLU A 161 24.76 -6.14 27.95
N ALA A 162 24.16 -5.20 27.22
CA ALA A 162 23.54 -4.02 27.80
C ALA A 162 22.05 -4.29 28.08
N SER A 163 21.70 -4.32 29.35
CA SER A 163 20.39 -4.63 29.91
C SER A 163 19.25 -3.69 29.45
N VAL A 164 18.74 -3.90 28.24
CA VAL A 164 17.37 -3.56 27.81
C VAL A 164 16.78 -4.81 27.13
N PRO A 165 16.01 -5.65 27.84
CA PRO A 165 15.53 -6.90 27.27
C PRO A 165 14.39 -6.67 26.25
N GLY A 166 14.68 -6.92 24.97
CA GLY A 166 13.86 -7.88 24.22
C GLY A 166 12.82 -7.42 23.20
N PHE A 167 12.84 -6.19 22.65
CA PHE A 167 11.82 -5.84 21.63
C PHE A 167 12.30 -5.14 20.33
N GLU A 168 13.43 -4.41 20.32
CA GLU A 168 13.77 -3.61 19.12
C GLU A 168 14.81 -4.26 18.18
N ALA A 169 15.73 -5.09 18.70
CA ALA A 169 16.82 -5.63 17.88
C ALA A 169 16.43 -6.81 16.97
N LEU A 170 15.32 -7.51 17.24
CA LEU A 170 14.90 -8.68 16.44
C LEU A 170 14.08 -8.30 15.20
N TYR A 171 13.41 -7.14 15.21
CA TYR A 171 12.52 -6.70 14.13
C TYR A 171 13.29 -6.16 12.91
N ILE A 172 14.43 -5.51 13.14
CA ILE A 172 15.28 -4.91 12.11
C ILE A 172 16.00 -5.96 11.27
N GLN A 173 16.23 -7.17 11.80
CA GLN A 173 17.05 -8.20 11.12
C GLN A 173 16.39 -8.86 9.90
N ASN A 174 15.10 -8.65 9.65
CA ASN A 174 14.34 -9.37 8.61
C ASN A 174 13.60 -8.46 7.62
N SER A 175 13.84 -7.16 7.66
CA SER A 175 13.23 -6.21 6.75
C SER A 175 13.82 -6.30 5.35
N VAL A 176 13.00 -6.02 4.33
CA VAL A 176 13.39 -6.17 2.93
C VAL A 176 13.54 -4.80 2.30
N ASP A 177 14.74 -4.49 1.81
CA ASP A 177 14.96 -3.34 0.94
C ASP A 177 14.64 -3.73 -0.52
N ILE A 178 13.59 -3.14 -1.08
CA ILE A 178 13.15 -3.41 -2.46
C ILE A 178 14.16 -2.90 -3.50
N PHE A 179 14.79 -1.75 -3.25
CA PHE A 179 15.74 -1.14 -4.17
C PHE A 179 17.04 -1.95 -4.24
N GLU A 180 17.55 -2.41 -3.10
CA GLU A 180 18.72 -3.30 -3.05
C GLU A 180 18.40 -4.69 -3.60
N SER A 181 17.25 -5.27 -3.23
CA SER A 181 16.87 -6.62 -3.65
C SER A 181 16.72 -6.76 -5.17
N TYR A 182 16.37 -5.67 -5.86
CA TYR A 182 16.12 -5.65 -7.30
C TYR A 182 17.13 -4.82 -8.10
N ASP A 183 18.11 -4.19 -7.44
CA ASP A 183 19.07 -3.24 -8.04
C ASP A 183 18.35 -2.19 -8.90
N THR A 184 17.37 -1.52 -8.31
CA THR A 184 16.49 -0.55 -9.00
C THR A 184 16.59 0.84 -8.39
N LYS A 185 16.30 1.85 -9.21
CA LYS A 185 16.18 3.26 -8.77
C LYS A 185 14.73 3.73 -8.62
N GLY A 186 13.77 2.95 -9.12
CA GLY A 186 12.35 3.27 -9.06
C GLY A 186 11.49 2.03 -8.86
N ALA A 187 10.51 2.16 -7.98
CA ALA A 187 9.59 1.09 -7.61
C ALA A 187 8.15 1.61 -7.56
N MET A 188 7.20 0.73 -7.86
CA MET A 188 5.78 1.03 -7.80
C MET A 188 5.14 0.21 -6.68
N GLU A 189 4.67 0.88 -5.64
CA GLU A 189 4.01 0.25 -4.50
C GLU A 189 2.50 0.20 -4.72
N LEU A 190 1.92 -1.00 -4.64
CA LEU A 190 0.50 -1.24 -4.50
C LEU A 190 0.10 -0.99 -3.04
N PHE A 191 -0.07 0.28 -2.69
CA PHE A 191 -0.30 0.72 -1.31
C PHE A 191 -1.65 0.24 -0.76
N TYR A 192 -2.70 0.23 -1.59
CA TYR A 192 -4.02 -0.19 -1.16
C TYR A 192 -4.82 -0.79 -2.30
N LEU A 193 -5.59 -1.85 -2.04
CA LEU A 193 -6.54 -2.45 -2.98
C LEU A 193 -7.88 -2.67 -2.30
N GLY A 194 -8.88 -1.88 -2.69
CA GLY A 194 -10.25 -1.98 -2.20
C GLY A 194 -11.21 -2.38 -3.32
N THR A 195 -12.09 -3.36 -3.05
CA THR A 195 -13.21 -3.69 -3.93
C THR A 195 -14.51 -3.54 -3.15
N ASN A 196 -15.42 -2.70 -3.64
CA ASN A 196 -16.72 -2.50 -3.01
C ASN A 196 -17.42 -3.87 -2.86
N PRO A 197 -17.97 -4.21 -1.68
CA PRO A 197 -18.59 -5.52 -1.42
C PRO A 197 -19.60 -5.97 -2.47
N ARG A 198 -20.35 -5.04 -3.09
CA ARG A 198 -21.35 -5.33 -4.14
C ARG A 198 -20.73 -5.90 -5.43
N TYR A 199 -19.43 -5.71 -5.61
CA TYR A 199 -18.67 -6.04 -6.81
C TYR A 199 -17.62 -7.14 -6.60
N GLN A 200 -17.46 -7.63 -5.37
CA GLN A 200 -16.55 -8.71 -5.05
C GLN A 200 -16.94 -10.02 -5.79
N GLY A 201 -15.97 -10.92 -5.93
CA GLY A 201 -16.18 -12.21 -6.63
C GLY A 201 -16.20 -12.12 -8.16
N ARG A 202 -16.07 -10.93 -8.75
CA ARG A 202 -16.10 -10.71 -10.22
C ARG A 202 -14.71 -10.62 -10.87
N GLY A 203 -13.65 -10.96 -10.12
CA GLY A 203 -12.27 -10.91 -10.60
C GLY A 203 -11.68 -9.50 -10.78
N ILE A 204 -12.32 -8.46 -10.23
CA ILE A 204 -11.92 -7.05 -10.39
C ILE A 204 -10.57 -6.79 -9.75
N GLY A 205 -10.33 -7.27 -8.53
CA GLY A 205 -9.02 -7.09 -7.87
C GLY A 205 -7.86 -7.64 -8.70
N ARG A 206 -8.03 -8.81 -9.36
CA ARG A 206 -7.02 -9.38 -10.26
C ARG A 206 -6.80 -8.50 -11.49
N GLN A 207 -7.89 -8.07 -12.13
CA GLN A 207 -7.81 -7.18 -13.29
C GLN A 207 -7.15 -5.84 -12.92
N MET A 208 -7.42 -5.32 -11.73
CA MET A 208 -6.85 -4.07 -11.23
C MET A 208 -5.32 -4.16 -11.06
N VAL A 209 -4.83 -5.22 -10.41
CA VAL A 209 -3.38 -5.46 -10.28
C VAL A 209 -2.74 -5.69 -11.65
N GLN A 210 -3.41 -6.41 -12.55
CA GLN A 210 -2.94 -6.59 -13.93
C GLN A 210 -2.79 -5.25 -14.68
N ASN A 211 -3.79 -4.36 -14.58
CA ASN A 211 -3.72 -3.03 -15.19
C ASN A 211 -2.60 -2.16 -14.56
N CYS A 212 -2.30 -2.33 -13.27
CA CYS A 212 -1.15 -1.65 -12.66
C CYS A 212 0.18 -2.16 -13.24
N ILE A 213 0.34 -3.47 -13.45
CA ILE A 213 1.53 -4.03 -14.10
C ILE A 213 1.69 -3.44 -15.51
N GLU A 214 0.60 -3.39 -16.28
CA GLU A 214 0.59 -2.81 -17.63
C GLU A 214 0.93 -1.33 -17.62
N PHE A 215 0.39 -0.57 -16.65
CA PHE A 215 0.72 0.83 -16.45
C PHE A 215 2.21 1.03 -16.12
N GLY A 216 2.77 0.27 -15.17
CA GLY A 216 4.19 0.35 -14.81
C GLY A 216 5.12 0.03 -16.00
N ARG A 217 4.80 -1.00 -16.78
CA ARG A 217 5.50 -1.30 -18.05
C ARG A 217 5.36 -0.19 -19.08
N GLY A 218 4.17 0.42 -19.16
CA GLY A 218 3.89 1.56 -20.01
C GLY A 218 4.71 2.81 -19.65
N LEU A 219 4.97 3.03 -18.36
CA LEU A 219 5.88 4.08 -17.90
C LEU A 219 7.32 3.77 -18.31
N LEU A 220 7.81 2.55 -18.06
CA LEU A 220 9.18 2.13 -18.41
C LEU A 220 9.51 2.30 -19.90
N ASN A 221 8.58 1.93 -20.77
CA ASN A 221 8.79 1.97 -22.22
C ASN A 221 8.38 3.31 -22.86
N GLY A 222 7.88 4.27 -22.07
CA GLY A 222 7.46 5.60 -22.52
C GLY A 222 6.13 5.65 -23.29
N THR A 223 5.31 4.59 -23.26
CA THR A 223 3.98 4.56 -23.93
C THR A 223 2.87 5.14 -23.06
N MET A 224 3.07 5.24 -21.75
CA MET A 224 2.15 5.86 -20.80
C MET A 224 2.84 7.00 -20.03
N LYS A 225 2.03 7.93 -19.52
CA LYS A 225 2.47 9.03 -18.68
C LYS A 225 1.50 9.21 -17.52
N ARG A 226 2.00 9.76 -16.43
CA ARG A 226 1.21 10.16 -15.26
C ARG A 226 1.06 11.67 -15.22
N THR A 227 -0.06 12.12 -14.67
CA THR A 227 -0.37 13.53 -14.47
C THR A 227 -0.72 13.73 -13.01
N SER A 228 -0.15 14.76 -12.38
CA SER A 228 -0.47 15.09 -10.99
C SER A 228 -1.96 15.38 -10.82
N ILE A 229 -2.54 14.91 -9.72
CA ILE A 229 -3.93 15.18 -9.36
C ILE A 229 -4.12 16.63 -8.88
N ASP A 230 -3.13 17.17 -8.16
CA ASP A 230 -3.20 18.51 -7.57
C ASP A 230 -2.50 19.60 -8.41
N GLY A 231 -1.82 19.20 -9.50
CA GLY A 231 -1.09 20.09 -10.39
C GLY A 231 0.37 20.32 -9.99
N SER A 232 0.85 19.62 -8.95
CA SER A 232 2.27 19.56 -8.60
C SER A 232 3.13 19.05 -9.76
N VAL A 233 4.39 19.48 -9.79
CA VAL A 233 5.37 19.00 -10.77
C VAL A 233 5.83 17.62 -10.35
N LEU A 234 5.49 16.60 -11.13
CA LEU A 234 5.95 15.23 -10.90
C LEU A 234 7.36 15.05 -11.48
N ASP A 235 8.21 14.32 -10.75
CA ASP A 235 9.43 13.78 -11.34
C ASP A 235 9.06 12.63 -12.30
N GLN A 236 9.09 12.93 -13.59
CA GLN A 236 8.79 11.98 -14.67
C GLN A 236 10.00 11.08 -14.98
N HIS A 237 11.18 11.33 -14.39
CA HIS A 237 12.38 10.52 -14.60
C HIS A 237 12.43 9.28 -13.69
N VAL A 238 11.60 9.23 -12.65
CA VAL A 238 11.45 8.04 -11.79
C VAL A 238 10.56 7.04 -12.51
N LEU A 239 11.17 5.98 -13.04
CA LEU A 239 10.48 4.90 -13.74
C LEU A 239 10.50 3.62 -12.89
N PRO A 240 9.37 2.91 -12.74
CA PRO A 240 9.31 1.73 -11.90
C PRO A 240 9.85 0.48 -12.60
N GLU A 241 10.98 -0.07 -12.15
CA GLU A 241 11.50 -1.36 -12.66
C GLU A 241 10.93 -2.57 -11.90
N VAL A 242 10.26 -2.31 -10.78
CA VAL A 242 9.62 -3.29 -9.91
C VAL A 242 8.27 -2.77 -9.45
N ILE A 243 7.29 -3.65 -9.34
CA ILE A 243 6.03 -3.42 -8.63
C ILE A 243 5.97 -4.32 -7.40
N PHE A 244 5.57 -3.79 -6.25
CA PHE A 244 5.51 -4.54 -5.00
C PHE A 244 4.33 -4.10 -4.13
N GLY A 245 4.03 -4.85 -3.07
CA GLY A 245 3.05 -4.44 -2.07
C GLY A 245 2.97 -5.42 -0.91
N LEU A 246 2.37 -4.97 0.19
CA LEU A 246 2.08 -5.81 1.35
C LEU A 246 0.65 -6.37 1.27
N PHE A 247 0.55 -7.63 0.84
CA PHE A 247 -0.74 -8.30 0.65
C PHE A 247 -1.24 -8.89 1.97
N ALA A 248 -2.15 -8.16 2.62
CA ALA A 248 -2.64 -8.48 3.96
C ALA A 248 -3.80 -9.48 4.01
N SER A 249 -4.37 -9.91 2.88
CA SER A 249 -5.47 -10.89 2.84
C SER A 249 -5.09 -12.11 2.01
N ASN A 250 -5.62 -13.28 2.37
CA ASN A 250 -5.45 -14.50 1.55
C ASN A 250 -5.97 -14.28 0.11
N TYR A 251 -6.95 -13.40 -0.08
CA TYR A 251 -7.49 -13.07 -1.40
C TYR A 251 -6.48 -12.28 -2.23
N SER A 252 -5.89 -11.24 -1.65
CA SER A 252 -4.92 -10.38 -2.32
C SER A 252 -3.58 -11.09 -2.52
N GLN A 253 -3.16 -11.94 -1.59
CA GLN A 253 -2.01 -12.86 -1.76
C GLN A 253 -2.23 -13.83 -2.92
N LYS A 254 -3.42 -14.44 -3.02
CA LYS A 254 -3.76 -15.33 -4.13
C LYS A 254 -3.73 -14.59 -5.48
N ILE A 255 -4.16 -13.32 -5.52
CA ILE A 255 -4.05 -12.49 -6.73
C ILE A 255 -2.58 -12.30 -7.10
N ALA A 256 -1.74 -11.92 -6.13
CA ALA A 256 -0.30 -11.74 -6.34
C ALA A 256 0.37 -13.03 -6.86
N ASP A 257 0.05 -14.18 -6.26
CA ASP A 257 0.53 -15.50 -6.69
C ASP A 257 0.11 -15.83 -8.13
N GLN A 258 -1.16 -15.57 -8.49
CA GLN A 258 -1.68 -15.77 -9.85
C GLN A 258 -1.03 -14.86 -10.90
N LEU A 259 -0.51 -13.71 -10.47
CA LEU A 259 0.20 -12.74 -11.31
C LEU A 259 1.73 -12.87 -11.21
N ASN A 260 2.21 -13.98 -10.63
CA ASN A 260 3.63 -14.34 -10.52
C ASN A 260 4.47 -13.39 -9.68
N PHE A 261 3.88 -12.70 -8.69
CA PHE A 261 4.66 -11.97 -7.70
C PHE A 261 5.45 -12.95 -6.84
N LYS A 262 6.73 -12.68 -6.63
CA LYS A 262 7.59 -13.42 -5.72
C LYS A 262 7.32 -12.97 -4.29
N CYS A 263 7.05 -13.90 -3.39
CA CYS A 263 7.02 -13.62 -1.95
C CYS A 263 8.45 -13.37 -1.45
N LEU A 264 8.67 -12.18 -0.88
CA LEU A 264 9.95 -11.77 -0.29
C LEU A 264 9.95 -12.00 1.22
N ARG A 265 8.80 -11.77 1.86
CA ARG A 265 8.61 -11.94 3.30
C ARG A 265 7.18 -12.30 3.62
N GLU A 266 6.98 -13.14 4.63
CA GLU A 266 5.69 -13.47 5.21
C GLU A 266 5.73 -13.16 6.72
N ILE A 267 4.67 -12.53 7.23
CA ILE A 267 4.48 -12.21 8.64
C ILE A 267 3.21 -12.88 9.11
N ARG A 268 3.25 -13.56 10.26
CA ARG A 268 2.05 -14.14 10.88
C ARG A 268 1.40 -13.14 11.82
N TYR A 269 0.09 -13.01 11.76
CA TYR A 269 -0.66 -12.13 12.64
C TYR A 269 -0.65 -12.57 14.12
N ASP A 270 -0.33 -13.83 14.39
CA ASP A 270 -0.15 -14.35 15.76
C ASP A 270 1.11 -13.84 16.45
N ASP A 271 2.09 -13.39 15.66
CA ASP A 271 3.42 -13.00 16.12
C ASP A 271 3.50 -11.50 16.42
N TYR A 272 2.45 -10.74 16.07
CA TYR A 272 2.38 -9.30 16.27
C TYR A 272 1.32 -8.92 17.31
N THR A 273 1.72 -8.14 18.31
CA THR A 273 0.86 -7.68 19.40
C THR A 273 0.90 -6.16 19.48
N PHE A 274 -0.28 -5.54 19.45
CA PHE A 274 -0.43 -4.10 19.58
C PHE A 274 -1.58 -3.75 20.53
N ALA A 275 -1.32 -2.78 21.41
CA ALA A 275 -2.23 -2.38 22.48
C ALA A 275 -2.71 -3.59 23.34
N GLY A 276 -1.79 -4.50 23.65
CA GLY A 276 -2.05 -5.67 24.51
C GLY A 276 -2.86 -6.80 23.87
N ARG A 277 -3.16 -6.72 22.56
CA ARG A 277 -3.95 -7.70 21.83
C ARG A 277 -3.23 -8.12 20.55
N LYS A 278 -3.29 -9.39 20.18
CA LYS A 278 -2.69 -9.88 18.93
C LYS A 278 -3.48 -9.40 17.73
N MET A 279 -2.82 -9.23 16.59
CA MET A 279 -3.54 -8.90 15.35
C MET A 279 -4.54 -9.99 14.99
N SER A 280 -4.17 -11.27 15.13
CA SER A 280 -5.06 -12.40 14.83
C SER A 280 -6.32 -12.43 15.69
N GLU A 281 -6.27 -11.93 16.93
CA GLU A 281 -7.44 -11.82 17.81
C GLU A 281 -8.44 -10.75 17.34
N ARG A 282 -7.98 -9.75 16.58
CA ARG A 282 -8.85 -8.73 15.96
C ARG A 282 -9.33 -9.16 14.57
N ILE A 283 -8.43 -9.69 13.74
CA ILE A 283 -8.69 -10.09 12.35
C ILE A 283 -9.59 -11.33 12.26
N GLY A 284 -9.43 -12.27 13.19
CA GLY A 284 -10.11 -13.55 13.18
C GLY A 284 -9.30 -14.66 12.48
N SER A 285 -9.94 -15.79 12.19
CA SER A 285 -9.26 -17.04 11.83
C SER A 285 -9.03 -17.26 10.33
N VAL A 286 -9.65 -16.42 9.47
CA VAL A 286 -9.59 -16.58 8.00
C VAL A 286 -8.25 -16.12 7.47
N HIS A 287 -7.82 -14.92 7.82
CA HIS A 287 -6.55 -14.32 7.38
C HIS A 287 -5.50 -14.52 8.46
N LYS A 288 -4.37 -15.13 8.09
CA LYS A 288 -3.34 -15.55 9.07
C LYS A 288 -2.01 -14.83 8.91
N THR A 289 -1.76 -14.27 7.72
CA THR A 289 -0.48 -13.69 7.37
C THR A 289 -0.66 -12.44 6.51
N ALA A 290 0.36 -11.59 6.52
CA ALA A 290 0.63 -10.60 5.48
C ALA A 290 1.88 -11.04 4.69
N ARG A 291 1.90 -10.78 3.38
CA ARG A 291 3.05 -11.12 2.52
C ARG A 291 3.54 -9.91 1.75
N LEU A 292 4.81 -9.57 1.92
CA LEU A 292 5.49 -8.64 1.02
C LEU A 292 5.82 -9.39 -0.25
N GLN A 293 5.21 -9.00 -1.37
CA GLN A 293 5.43 -9.65 -2.65
C GLN A 293 5.79 -8.62 -3.72
N ALA A 294 6.67 -9.00 -4.64
CA ALA A 294 7.17 -8.13 -5.70
C ALA A 294 7.30 -8.83 -7.05
N LEU A 295 7.19 -8.06 -8.13
CA LEU A 295 7.31 -8.49 -9.51
C LEU A 295 8.20 -7.49 -10.26
N LYS A 296 9.20 -8.00 -10.98
CA LYS A 296 10.00 -7.18 -11.91
C LYS A 296 9.15 -6.84 -13.13
N LEU A 297 9.12 -5.57 -13.53
CA LEU A 297 8.27 -5.07 -14.62
C LEU A 297 8.90 -5.33 -16.00
#